data_AF-A0A6P7Z6B4-F1
#
_entry.id   AF-A0A6P7Z6B4-F1
#
_cell.length_a   1.000
_cell.length_b   1.000
_cell.length_c   1.000
_cell.angle_alpha   90.00
_cell.angle_beta   90.00
_cell.angle_gamma   90.00
#
_symmetry.space_group_name_H-M   'P 1'
#
loop_
_entity.id
_entity.type
_entity.pdbx_description
1 polymer ?
#
loop_
_entity_poly.entity_id
_entity_poly.type
_entity_poly.pdbx_seq_one_letter_code
_entity_poly.pdbx_strand_id
1 'polypeptide(L)'
;MQRSSTGLGQSDGPAPVIPQLVLYERSSWWIFFLRQYNGPTQTWEISQMQRKLILNSTCMKYNLTNQAKRLNPHVAYQLFVMPSHKIIFCSVPKAGCSNWKRIFLLLAMNMTNETNALDNENINRSSVLMNIHSTPLLRRLISYPSMQQLELLNNYTKMMFTRDPFERLVSAYRDKLLHVNPAYTERFINPIKAAFQKSLTSEEKVTFQEFVNFILQEKMNDVHWRPMYKVCDPCRIRYDIIGKLETLNQDAAGLLRSFGVPEGLHYPTFKKHKTEPRTNEQITKEYLEKLSEKQIEQLFKLYEIDFSMFNYLSNI
;
A
#
# COMPACT_ATOMS: atom_id res chain seq x y z
N MET A 1 -16.22 11.67 -72.69
CA MET A 1 -14.76 11.76 -72.39
C MET A 1 -14.58 12.67 -71.19
N GLN A 2 -13.79 12.19 -70.23
CA GLN A 2 -13.72 12.59 -68.83
C GLN A 2 -13.28 14.05 -68.62
N ARG A 3 -13.90 14.71 -67.63
CA ARG A 3 -13.31 15.84 -66.90
C ARG A 3 -12.79 15.31 -65.57
N SER A 4 -11.49 15.44 -65.33
CA SER A 4 -10.85 15.25 -64.03
C SER A 4 -10.84 16.59 -63.28
N SER A 5 -11.54 16.68 -62.16
CA SER A 5 -11.41 17.76 -61.19
C SER A 5 -10.91 17.18 -59.86
N THR A 6 -9.81 17.76 -59.40
CA THR A 6 -9.12 17.56 -58.13
C THR A 6 -10.04 17.74 -56.92
N GLY A 7 -10.09 16.74 -56.03
CA GLY A 7 -10.71 16.83 -54.70
C GLY A 7 -9.65 16.72 -53.62
N LEU A 8 -9.58 17.75 -52.76
CA LEU A 8 -8.81 17.79 -51.53
C LEU A 8 -9.33 16.73 -50.55
N GLY A 9 -8.50 15.76 -50.18
CA GLY A 9 -8.80 14.81 -49.12
C GLY A 9 -8.61 15.45 -47.74
N GLN A 10 -9.70 15.76 -47.06
CA GLN A 10 -9.71 15.96 -45.61
C GLN A 10 -9.50 14.60 -44.94
N SER A 11 -8.42 14.45 -44.16
CA SER A 11 -8.22 13.31 -43.29
C SER A 11 -9.05 13.49 -42.02
N ASP A 12 -10.27 12.95 -42.00
CA ASP A 12 -11.06 12.80 -40.78
C ASP A 12 -10.39 11.77 -39.87
N GLY A 13 -9.64 12.24 -38.89
CA GLY A 13 -9.19 11.42 -37.76
C GLY A 13 -10.40 11.00 -36.91
N PRO A 14 -10.36 9.82 -36.25
CA PRO A 14 -11.50 9.35 -35.48
C PRO A 14 -11.75 10.29 -34.29
N ALA A 15 -13.00 10.74 -34.15
CA ALA A 15 -13.44 11.55 -33.03
C ALA A 15 -13.19 10.81 -31.69
N PRO A 16 -12.85 11.53 -30.61
CA PRO A 16 -12.64 10.92 -29.31
C PRO A 16 -13.94 10.28 -28.81
N VAL A 17 -13.89 8.97 -28.58
CA VAL A 17 -15.00 8.20 -28.01
C VAL A 17 -15.15 8.60 -26.54
N ILE A 18 -16.20 9.36 -26.24
CA ILE A 18 -16.62 9.68 -24.88
C ILE A 18 -17.14 8.39 -24.22
N PRO A 19 -16.65 7.98 -23.04
CA PRO A 19 -17.15 6.79 -22.37
C PRO A 19 -18.65 6.91 -22.05
N GLN A 20 -19.46 6.01 -22.58
CA GLN A 20 -20.87 5.89 -22.20
C GLN A 20 -20.98 5.34 -20.77
N LEU A 21 -21.69 6.08 -19.92
CA LEU A 21 -22.14 5.66 -18.61
C LEU A 21 -23.17 4.53 -18.78
N VAL A 22 -22.85 3.32 -18.32
CA VAL A 22 -23.83 2.23 -18.24
C VAL A 22 -24.29 2.13 -16.80
N LEU A 23 -25.54 2.50 -16.56
CA LEU A 23 -26.23 2.30 -15.28
C LEU A 23 -26.77 0.87 -15.25
N TYR A 24 -26.40 0.10 -14.22
CA TYR A 24 -27.03 -1.19 -13.94
C TYR A 24 -27.63 -1.14 -12.54
N GLU A 25 -28.96 -1.24 -12.45
CA GLU A 25 -29.69 -1.28 -11.19
C GLU A 25 -29.59 -2.68 -10.56
N ARG A 26 -29.15 -2.73 -9.30
CA ARG A 26 -29.76 -3.56 -8.25
C ARG A 26 -29.25 -3.10 -6.87
N SER A 27 -30.21 -2.62 -6.06
CA SER A 27 -30.16 -2.41 -4.61
C SER A 27 -29.00 -1.57 -4.02
N SER A 28 -29.30 -0.27 -3.84
CA SER A 28 -28.92 0.55 -2.68
C SER A 28 -27.45 0.78 -2.33
N TRP A 29 -26.52 0.83 -3.29
CA TRP A 29 -25.26 1.58 -3.15
C TRP A 29 -24.90 2.19 -4.50
N TRP A 30 -24.80 3.52 -4.59
CA TRP A 30 -24.39 4.21 -5.82
C TRP A 30 -22.89 3.96 -6.07
N ILE A 31 -22.57 2.87 -6.76
CA ILE A 31 -21.21 2.53 -7.19
C ILE A 31 -20.99 3.05 -8.60
N PHE A 32 -20.14 4.07 -8.74
CA PHE A 32 -19.64 4.52 -10.05
C PHE A 32 -18.57 3.53 -10.53
N PHE A 33 -18.90 2.70 -11.53
CA PHE A 33 -17.90 1.92 -12.25
C PHE A 33 -17.16 2.81 -13.26
N LEU A 34 -15.96 3.25 -12.90
CA LEU A 34 -14.95 3.56 -13.92
C LEU A 34 -14.38 2.24 -14.40
N ARG A 35 -14.95 1.70 -15.48
CA ARG A 35 -14.35 0.59 -16.22
C ARG A 35 -12.90 0.99 -16.53
N GLN A 36 -11.94 0.18 -16.05
CA GLN A 36 -10.52 0.39 -16.31
C GLN A 36 -10.34 0.44 -17.84
N TYR A 37 -10.01 1.62 -18.37
CA TYR A 37 -9.79 1.80 -19.79
C TYR A 37 -8.53 1.03 -20.17
N ASN A 38 -8.69 -0.14 -20.79
CA ASN A 38 -7.61 -0.94 -21.35
C ASN A 38 -7.22 -0.39 -22.73
N GLY A 39 -6.66 0.82 -22.73
CA GLY A 39 -5.91 1.37 -23.88
C GLY A 39 -4.54 0.69 -24.03
N PRO A 40 -3.73 1.10 -25.03
CA PRO A 40 -2.40 0.50 -25.29
C PRO A 40 -1.55 0.49 -24.01
N THR A 41 -0.72 -0.54 -23.86
CA THR A 41 0.04 -0.90 -22.65
C THR A 41 0.50 0.33 -21.88
N GLN A 42 -0.21 0.63 -20.78
CA GLN A 42 0.05 1.82 -20.00
C GLN A 42 1.47 1.76 -19.43
N THR A 43 2.32 2.74 -19.79
CA THR A 43 3.68 2.77 -19.26
C THR A 43 3.66 3.02 -17.75
N TRP A 44 4.77 2.68 -17.09
CA TRP A 44 4.91 2.89 -15.64
C TRP A 44 4.79 4.39 -15.30
N GLU A 45 5.34 5.26 -16.13
CA GLU A 45 5.31 6.72 -15.96
C GLU A 45 3.88 7.26 -16.04
N ILE A 46 3.07 6.80 -17.00
CA ILE A 46 1.66 7.18 -17.12
C ILE A 46 0.89 6.71 -15.89
N SER A 47 1.16 5.48 -15.41
CA SER A 47 0.53 4.94 -14.20
C SER A 47 0.86 5.80 -12.96
N GLN A 48 2.12 6.23 -12.80
CA GLN A 48 2.52 7.11 -11.71
C GLN A 48 1.87 8.50 -11.80
N MET A 49 1.77 9.06 -13.01
CA MET A 49 1.07 10.34 -13.23
C MET A 49 -0.39 10.25 -12.80
N GLN A 50 -1.12 9.22 -13.25
CA GLN A 50 -2.53 9.04 -12.90
C GLN A 50 -2.73 8.85 -11.39
N ARG A 51 -1.91 8.03 -10.74
CA ARG A 51 -1.99 7.80 -9.28
C ARG A 51 -1.81 9.10 -8.51
N LYS A 52 -0.86 9.96 -8.91
CA LYS A 52 -0.66 11.28 -8.29
C LYS A 52 -1.84 12.23 -8.52
N LEU A 53 -2.42 12.23 -9.73
CA LEU A 53 -3.61 13.04 -10.03
C LEU A 53 -4.80 12.66 -9.15
N ILE A 54 -5.10 11.37 -9.03
CA ILE A 54 -6.20 10.87 -8.20
C ILE A 54 -5.94 11.17 -6.72
N LEU A 55 -4.70 11.00 -6.25
CA LEU A 55 -4.31 11.32 -4.89
C LEU A 55 -4.55 12.80 -4.59
N ASN A 56 -4.06 13.70 -5.45
CA ASN A 56 -4.22 15.14 -5.28
C ASN A 56 -5.69 15.56 -5.31
N SER A 57 -6.47 15.01 -6.24
CA SER A 57 -7.92 15.22 -6.31
C SER A 57 -8.62 14.79 -5.01
N THR A 58 -8.22 13.64 -4.47
CA THR A 58 -8.78 13.14 -3.20
C THR A 58 -8.37 14.02 -2.03
N CYS A 59 -7.13 14.49 -1.97
CA CYS A 59 -6.66 15.42 -0.94
C CYS A 59 -7.50 16.71 -0.91
N MET A 60 -7.83 17.26 -2.08
CA MET A 60 -8.70 18.44 -2.20
C MET A 60 -10.15 18.12 -1.80
N LYS A 61 -10.72 17.03 -2.30
CA LYS A 61 -12.09 16.59 -2.00
C LYS A 61 -12.35 16.46 -0.50
N TYR A 62 -11.39 15.92 0.25
CA TYR A 62 -11.51 15.69 1.70
C TYR A 62 -10.83 16.77 2.56
N ASN A 63 -10.38 17.88 1.97
CA ASN A 63 -9.72 18.99 2.67
C ASN A 63 -8.53 18.56 3.57
N LEU A 64 -7.72 17.60 3.11
CA LEU A 64 -6.66 16.97 3.90
C LEU A 64 -5.36 17.77 3.94
N THR A 65 -5.28 18.89 3.22
CA THR A 65 -4.09 19.75 3.14
C THR A 65 -4.02 20.80 4.24
N ASN A 66 -5.13 21.08 4.93
CA ASN A 66 -5.26 22.20 5.88
C ASN A 66 -4.84 21.89 7.33
N GLN A 67 -3.85 21.01 7.53
CA GLN A 67 -3.39 20.60 8.86
C GLN A 67 -2.06 21.27 9.28
N ALA A 68 -1.76 21.24 10.58
CA ALA A 68 -0.66 21.94 11.24
C ALA A 68 0.69 21.91 10.48
N LYS A 69 1.45 23.01 10.54
CA LYS A 69 2.74 23.21 9.84
C LYS A 69 3.81 22.17 10.19
N ARG A 70 3.73 21.52 11.35
CA ARG A 70 4.74 20.56 11.81
C ARG A 70 4.44 19.15 11.29
N LEU A 71 5.49 18.43 10.88
CA LEU A 71 5.38 17.02 10.52
C LEU A 71 4.92 16.19 11.72
N ASN A 72 3.99 15.27 11.49
CA ASN A 72 3.51 14.39 12.55
C ASN A 72 4.62 13.38 12.92
N PRO A 73 5.04 13.27 14.19
CA PRO A 73 6.10 12.34 14.60
C PRO A 73 5.81 10.88 14.25
N HIS A 74 4.54 10.46 14.25
CA HIS A 74 4.16 9.11 13.83
C HIS A 74 4.39 8.88 12.34
N VAL A 75 4.15 9.90 11.49
CA VAL A 75 4.45 9.83 10.06
C VAL A 75 5.96 9.82 9.84
N ALA A 76 6.70 10.72 10.51
CA ALA A 76 8.16 10.76 10.46
C ALA A 76 8.81 9.44 10.88
N TYR A 77 8.20 8.71 11.83
CA TYR A 77 8.65 7.39 12.22
C TYR A 77 8.48 6.35 11.10
N GLN A 78 7.47 6.47 10.24
CA GLN A 78 7.25 5.53 9.12
C GLN A 78 8.15 5.77 7.91
N LEU A 79 8.79 6.94 7.84
CA LEU A 79 9.64 7.34 6.74
C LEU A 79 11.08 6.86 6.99
N PHE A 80 11.59 6.02 6.10
CA PHE A 80 12.98 5.58 6.08
C PHE A 80 13.78 6.42 5.10
N VAL A 81 14.95 6.90 5.52
CA VAL A 81 15.81 7.78 4.71
C VAL A 81 16.97 6.95 4.19
N MET A 82 17.19 7.00 2.87
CA MET A 82 18.31 6.38 2.18
C MET A 82 19.16 7.48 1.51
N PRO A 83 20.19 8.01 2.20
CA PRO A 83 21.01 9.10 1.68
C PRO A 83 21.77 8.76 0.40
N SER A 84 22.25 7.52 0.25
CA SER A 84 23.08 7.09 -0.89
C SER A 84 22.43 7.31 -2.26
N HIS A 85 21.09 7.22 -2.31
CA HIS A 85 20.31 7.38 -3.53
C HIS A 85 19.26 8.51 -3.41
N LYS A 86 19.37 9.35 -2.37
CA LYS A 86 18.44 10.46 -2.07
C LYS A 86 16.97 10.07 -2.07
N ILE A 87 16.62 8.98 -1.37
CA ILE A 87 15.24 8.46 -1.31
C ILE A 87 14.69 8.48 0.11
N ILE A 88 13.39 8.74 0.22
CA ILE A 88 12.60 8.55 1.43
C ILE A 88 11.49 7.54 1.12
N PHE A 89 11.41 6.46 1.89
CA PHE A 89 10.39 5.42 1.75
C PHE A 89 9.43 5.41 2.94
N CYS A 90 8.13 5.56 2.68
CA CYS A 90 7.12 5.32 3.71
C CYS A 90 6.76 3.84 3.83
N SER A 91 7.04 3.27 4.99
CA SER A 91 6.78 1.87 5.30
C SER A 91 5.33 1.62 5.71
N VAL A 92 4.43 1.49 4.73
CA VAL A 92 3.06 1.00 4.97
C VAL A 92 3.08 -0.50 5.31
N PRO A 93 2.66 -0.93 6.52
CA PRO A 93 2.62 -2.34 6.84
C PRO A 93 1.71 -3.12 5.90
N LYS A 94 2.06 -4.38 5.62
CA LYS A 94 1.25 -5.31 4.78
C LYS A 94 1.09 -4.90 3.31
N ALA A 95 1.75 -3.83 2.87
CA ALA A 95 1.91 -3.41 1.48
C ALA A 95 3.34 -3.66 0.96
N GLY A 96 3.96 -4.79 1.33
CA GLY A 96 5.30 -5.16 0.85
C GLY A 96 6.49 -4.50 1.56
N CYS A 97 6.26 -3.67 2.59
CA CYS A 97 7.33 -2.86 3.20
C CYS A 97 8.55 -3.64 3.71
N SER A 98 8.41 -4.90 4.12
CA SER A 98 9.53 -5.69 4.65
C SER A 98 10.56 -6.05 3.59
N ASN A 99 10.14 -6.27 2.33
CA ASN A 99 11.06 -6.59 1.24
C ASN A 99 11.67 -5.30 0.65
N TRP A 100 10.93 -4.19 0.61
CA TRP A 100 11.53 -2.88 0.33
C TRP A 100 12.64 -2.50 1.30
N LYS A 101 12.45 -2.76 2.61
CA LYS A 101 13.53 -2.54 3.59
C LYS A 101 14.75 -3.43 3.34
N ARG A 102 14.57 -4.66 2.84
CA ARG A 102 15.69 -5.54 2.47
C ARG A 102 16.47 -4.99 1.29
N ILE A 103 15.78 -4.52 0.25
CA ILE A 103 16.40 -3.83 -0.89
C ILE A 103 17.21 -2.63 -0.40
N PHE A 104 16.63 -1.79 0.46
CA PHE A 104 17.30 -0.60 0.98
C PHE A 104 18.54 -0.98 1.81
N LEU A 105 18.46 -2.07 2.57
CA LEU A 105 19.59 -2.58 3.32
C LEU A 105 20.70 -3.12 2.39
N LEU A 106 20.35 -3.89 1.36
CA LEU A 106 21.32 -4.38 0.36
C LEU A 106 22.00 -3.23 -0.37
N LEU A 107 21.25 -2.19 -0.75
CA LEU A 107 21.79 -0.96 -1.35
C LEU A 107 22.71 -0.21 -0.39
N ALA A 108 22.34 -0.09 0.89
CA ALA A 108 23.18 0.55 1.90
C ALA A 108 24.48 -0.22 2.18
N MET A 109 24.49 -1.54 1.98
CA MET A 109 25.65 -2.41 2.15
C MET A 109 26.46 -2.63 0.86
N ASN A 110 26.03 -2.05 -0.27
CA ASN A 110 26.59 -2.29 -1.60
C ASN A 110 26.61 -3.79 -2.00
N MET A 111 25.57 -4.53 -1.60
CA MET A 111 25.41 -5.97 -1.81
C MET A 111 24.31 -6.27 -2.84
N THR A 112 24.39 -5.67 -4.02
CA THR A 112 23.33 -5.74 -5.04
C THR A 112 23.17 -7.12 -5.70
N ASN A 113 24.21 -7.96 -5.69
CA ASN A 113 24.18 -9.31 -6.25
C ASN A 113 23.50 -10.36 -5.32
N GLU A 114 23.08 -9.95 -4.12
CA GLU A 114 22.59 -10.83 -3.06
C GLU A 114 21.05 -10.91 -2.99
N THR A 115 20.32 -10.32 -3.95
CA THR A 115 18.86 -10.52 -4.07
C THR A 115 18.51 -11.97 -4.35
N ASN A 116 19.26 -12.63 -5.22
CA ASN A 116 19.10 -14.05 -5.50
C ASN A 116 19.26 -14.90 -4.23
N ALA A 117 20.12 -14.49 -3.30
CA ALA A 117 20.25 -15.14 -1.99
C ALA A 117 19.03 -14.94 -1.08
N LEU A 118 18.32 -13.82 -1.21
CA LEU A 118 17.05 -13.60 -0.49
C LEU A 118 15.91 -14.48 -1.00
N ASP A 119 15.98 -14.89 -2.27
CA ASP A 119 15.02 -15.81 -2.88
C ASP A 119 15.37 -17.28 -2.65
N ASN A 120 16.66 -17.64 -2.71
CA ASN A 120 17.12 -19.03 -2.72
C ASN A 120 17.22 -19.73 -1.36
N GLU A 121 16.60 -19.17 -0.32
CA GLU A 121 16.32 -19.80 0.99
C GLU A 121 17.52 -20.41 1.79
N ASN A 122 18.73 -20.42 1.24
CA ASN A 122 19.89 -21.21 1.70
C ASN A 122 21.04 -20.38 2.28
N ILE A 123 20.98 -19.04 2.25
CA ILE A 123 22.02 -18.25 2.91
C ILE A 123 21.79 -18.24 4.41
N ASN A 124 22.78 -18.78 5.10
CA ASN A 124 23.00 -18.72 6.54
C ASN A 124 22.56 -17.34 7.05
N ARG A 125 21.37 -17.30 7.65
CA ARG A 125 20.58 -16.08 7.85
C ARG A 125 21.37 -15.08 8.69
N SER A 126 22.02 -14.10 8.06
CA SER A 126 22.52 -12.95 8.81
C SER A 126 21.34 -12.37 9.57
N SER A 127 21.42 -12.34 10.90
CA SER A 127 20.37 -11.91 11.83
C SER A 127 19.81 -10.51 11.46
N VAL A 128 20.60 -9.71 10.74
CA VAL A 128 20.26 -8.39 10.22
C VAL A 128 19.12 -8.45 9.19
N LEU A 129 19.08 -9.44 8.29
CA LEU A 129 18.02 -9.58 7.27
C LEU A 129 16.69 -10.10 7.86
N MET A 130 16.76 -10.75 9.03
CA MET A 130 15.59 -11.19 9.80
C MET A 130 15.02 -10.07 10.66
N ASN A 131 15.88 -9.20 11.21
CA ASN A 131 15.51 -8.07 12.08
C ASN A 131 15.36 -6.74 11.31
N ILE A 132 14.82 -6.81 10.09
CA ILE A 132 14.71 -5.66 9.18
C ILE A 132 13.88 -4.49 9.72
N HIS A 133 13.11 -4.69 10.78
CA HIS A 133 12.29 -3.66 11.42
C HIS A 133 13.04 -2.85 12.49
N SER A 134 14.16 -3.37 12.98
CA SER A 134 14.92 -2.82 14.11
C SER A 134 16.40 -2.56 13.79
N THR A 135 16.85 -2.83 12.57
CA THR A 135 18.25 -2.60 12.18
C THR A 135 18.61 -1.11 12.24
N PRO A 136 19.75 -0.74 12.86
CA PRO A 136 20.20 0.66 12.92
C PRO A 136 20.69 1.19 11.57
N LEU A 137 20.93 0.30 10.59
CA LEU A 137 21.38 0.65 9.25
C LEU A 137 20.30 1.37 8.43
N LEU A 138 19.03 1.19 8.78
CA LEU A 138 17.90 1.87 8.14
C LEU A 138 17.40 3.00 9.04
N ARG A 139 17.92 4.22 8.80
CA ARG A 139 17.53 5.40 9.56
C ARG A 139 16.12 5.87 9.21
N ARG A 140 15.39 6.34 10.23
CA ARG A 140 14.05 6.90 10.08
C ARG A 140 14.12 8.42 10.06
N LEU A 141 13.20 9.09 9.38
CA LEU A 141 13.20 10.56 9.30
C LEU A 141 13.10 11.22 10.68
N ILE A 142 12.34 10.61 11.60
CA ILE A 142 12.21 11.09 12.99
C ILE A 142 13.54 11.17 13.76
N SER A 143 14.59 10.44 13.36
CA SER A 143 15.90 10.52 14.05
C SER A 143 16.70 11.76 13.65
N TYR A 144 16.26 12.52 12.66
CA TYR A 144 16.92 13.75 12.21
C TYR A 144 16.29 14.98 12.92
N PRO A 145 17.04 16.06 13.18
CA PRO A 145 16.49 17.31 13.70
C PRO A 145 15.42 17.90 12.77
N SER A 146 14.43 18.61 13.30
CA SER A 146 13.26 19.07 12.53
C SER A 146 13.61 19.89 11.28
N MET A 147 14.63 20.75 11.34
CA MET A 147 15.09 21.52 10.18
C MET A 147 15.62 20.61 9.07
N GLN A 148 16.41 19.60 9.43
CA GLN A 148 16.95 18.62 8.49
C GLN A 148 15.85 17.71 7.93
N GLN A 149 14.81 17.39 8.70
CA GLN A 149 13.68 16.63 8.19
C GLN A 149 13.00 17.33 7.00
N LEU A 150 12.81 18.66 7.08
CA LEU A 150 12.23 19.46 6.00
C LEU A 150 13.15 19.52 4.78
N GLU A 151 14.44 19.72 4.99
CA GLU A 151 15.43 19.73 3.91
C GLU A 151 15.44 18.39 3.15
N LEU A 152 15.46 17.27 3.88
CA LEU A 152 15.39 15.93 3.30
C LEU A 152 14.10 15.73 2.50
N LEU A 153 12.93 16.10 3.05
CA LEU A 153 11.64 15.98 2.35
C LEU A 153 11.56 16.80 1.05
N ASN A 154 12.23 17.96 1.02
CA ASN A 154 12.27 18.84 -0.15
C ASN A 154 13.23 18.34 -1.22
N ASN A 155 14.35 17.70 -0.82
CA ASN A 155 15.44 17.37 -1.74
C ASN A 155 15.47 15.89 -2.17
N TYR A 156 14.70 15.01 -1.52
CA TYR A 156 14.74 13.56 -1.75
C TYR A 156 13.49 13.10 -2.50
N THR A 157 13.67 12.08 -3.32
CA THR A 157 12.57 11.35 -3.98
C THR A 157 11.80 10.56 -2.92
N LYS A 158 10.50 10.81 -2.81
CA LYS A 158 9.63 10.18 -1.80
C LYS A 158 8.81 9.09 -2.46
N MET A 159 8.85 7.89 -1.90
CA MET A 159 8.09 6.74 -2.39
C MET A 159 7.23 6.11 -1.30
N MET A 160 6.07 5.59 -1.69
CA MET A 160 5.25 4.73 -0.86
C MET A 160 4.66 3.59 -1.69
N PHE A 161 4.35 2.48 -1.04
CA PHE A 161 3.60 1.38 -1.64
C PHE A 161 2.28 1.20 -0.91
N THR A 162 1.21 1.02 -1.68
CA THR A 162 -0.14 0.79 -1.18
C THR A 162 -0.59 -0.62 -1.51
N ARG A 163 -1.72 -1.00 -0.92
CA ARG A 163 -2.40 -2.26 -1.17
C ARG A 163 -3.89 -2.02 -1.05
N ASP A 164 -4.71 -2.83 -1.72
CA ASP A 164 -6.14 -2.87 -1.45
C ASP A 164 -6.41 -2.84 0.07
N PRO A 165 -7.26 -1.92 0.57
CA PRO A 165 -7.47 -1.74 2.01
C PRO A 165 -7.95 -3.00 2.73
N PHE A 166 -8.80 -3.82 2.11
CA PHE A 166 -9.29 -5.06 2.74
C PHE A 166 -8.29 -6.18 2.66
N GLU A 167 -7.58 -6.34 1.54
CA GLU A 167 -6.46 -7.29 1.50
C GLU A 167 -5.39 -6.94 2.54
N ARG A 168 -5.12 -5.64 2.73
CA ARG A 168 -4.20 -5.14 3.77
C ARG A 168 -4.69 -5.50 5.16
N LEU A 169 -5.98 -5.33 5.43
CA LEU A 169 -6.62 -5.66 6.71
C LEU A 169 -6.57 -7.17 7.00
N VAL A 170 -6.96 -8.01 6.03
CA VAL A 170 -6.90 -9.47 6.14
C VAL A 170 -5.45 -9.94 6.34
N SER A 171 -4.50 -9.34 5.62
CA SER A 171 -3.07 -9.61 5.84
C SER A 171 -2.60 -9.22 7.25
N ALA A 172 -3.15 -8.15 7.83
CA ALA A 172 -2.83 -7.75 9.20
C ALA A 172 -3.39 -8.74 10.22
N TYR A 173 -4.66 -9.12 10.09
CA TYR A 173 -5.31 -10.12 10.94
C TYR A 173 -4.54 -11.45 10.91
N ARG A 174 -4.27 -11.99 9.71
CA ARG A 174 -3.55 -13.26 9.54
C ARG A 174 -2.16 -13.23 10.18
N ASP A 175 -1.41 -12.13 10.02
CA ASP A 175 -0.06 -12.01 10.58
C ASP A 175 -0.04 -11.79 12.11
N LYS A 176 -1.03 -11.07 12.65
CA LYS A 176 -1.00 -10.56 14.03
C LYS A 176 -1.85 -11.33 15.01
N LEU A 177 -2.93 -11.97 14.56
CA LEU A 177 -3.90 -12.64 15.44
C LEU A 177 -3.92 -14.16 15.26
N LEU A 178 -3.44 -14.71 14.14
CA LEU A 178 -3.41 -16.16 13.93
C LEU A 178 -2.11 -16.84 14.38
N HIS A 179 -1.08 -16.04 14.67
CA HIS A 179 0.25 -16.47 15.08
C HIS A 179 0.56 -16.01 16.50
N VAL A 180 1.28 -16.83 17.26
CA VAL A 180 1.67 -16.50 18.63
C VAL A 180 2.63 -15.31 18.63
N ASN A 181 2.21 -14.22 19.27
CA ASN A 181 3.03 -13.04 19.52
C ASN A 181 2.60 -12.41 20.86
N PRO A 182 3.40 -12.53 21.93
CA PRO A 182 3.00 -12.07 23.27
C PRO A 182 2.49 -10.62 23.30
N ALA A 183 3.14 -9.70 22.59
CA ALA A 183 2.74 -8.29 22.56
C ALA A 183 1.38 -8.08 21.90
N TYR A 184 1.05 -8.85 20.85
CA TYR A 184 -0.29 -8.79 20.24
C TYR A 184 -1.32 -9.58 21.03
N THR A 185 -0.90 -10.65 21.71
CA THR A 185 -1.76 -11.43 22.60
C THR A 185 -2.29 -10.54 23.72
N GLU A 186 -1.41 -9.88 24.46
CA GLU A 186 -1.77 -9.01 25.57
C GLU A 186 -2.55 -7.78 25.12
N ARG A 187 -2.09 -7.11 24.06
CA ARG A 187 -2.65 -5.83 23.63
C ARG A 187 -3.96 -5.95 22.86
N PHE A 188 -4.21 -7.07 22.17
CA PHE A 188 -5.36 -7.20 21.26
C PHE A 188 -6.12 -8.50 21.44
N ILE A 189 -5.46 -9.67 21.41
CA ILE A 189 -6.18 -10.96 21.45
C ILE A 189 -6.93 -11.13 22.77
N ASN A 190 -6.29 -10.84 23.91
CA ASN A 190 -6.91 -10.96 25.23
C ASN A 190 -8.09 -9.98 25.41
N PRO A 191 -7.97 -8.68 25.09
CA PRO A 191 -9.11 -7.77 25.07
C PRO A 191 -10.26 -8.24 24.17
N ILE A 192 -9.97 -8.76 22.97
CA ILE A 192 -11.00 -9.28 22.07
C ILE A 192 -11.66 -10.51 22.70
N LYS A 193 -10.90 -11.49 23.19
CA LYS A 193 -11.45 -12.67 23.86
C LYS A 193 -12.36 -12.28 25.03
N ALA A 194 -11.93 -11.33 25.86
CA ALA A 194 -12.73 -10.83 26.98
C ALA A 194 -14.04 -10.18 26.52
N ALA A 195 -14.00 -9.34 25.48
CA ALA A 195 -15.20 -8.68 24.93
C ALA A 195 -16.24 -9.68 24.39
N PHE A 196 -15.79 -10.85 23.92
CA PHE A 196 -16.63 -11.94 23.44
C PHE A 196 -16.82 -13.08 24.47
N GLN A 197 -16.52 -12.82 25.75
CA GLN A 197 -16.70 -13.77 26.86
C GLN A 197 -15.99 -15.12 26.66
N LYS A 198 -14.88 -15.12 25.91
CA LYS A 198 -14.03 -16.29 25.70
C LYS A 198 -13.01 -16.42 26.81
N SER A 199 -12.70 -17.65 27.20
CA SER A 199 -11.61 -17.92 28.15
C SER A 199 -10.27 -17.46 27.55
N LEU A 200 -9.47 -16.73 28.34
CA LEU A 200 -8.13 -16.29 27.95
C LEU A 200 -7.16 -17.48 27.75
N THR A 201 -7.39 -18.59 28.45
CA THR A 201 -6.60 -19.82 28.32
C THR A 201 -7.10 -20.73 27.20
N SER A 202 -8.22 -20.41 26.56
CA SER A 202 -8.75 -21.20 25.44
C SER A 202 -7.79 -21.18 24.25
N GLU A 203 -7.60 -22.33 23.60
CA GLU A 203 -6.91 -22.44 22.31
C GLU A 203 -7.72 -21.84 21.15
N GLU A 204 -8.99 -21.51 21.39
CA GLU A 204 -9.86 -20.87 20.41
C GLU A 204 -9.24 -19.54 19.94
N LYS A 205 -9.11 -19.41 18.62
CA LYS A 205 -8.57 -18.21 17.99
C LYS A 205 -9.64 -17.13 17.88
N VAL A 206 -9.23 -15.87 18.01
CA VAL A 206 -10.08 -14.72 17.70
C VAL A 206 -10.49 -14.79 16.23
N THR A 207 -11.79 -14.75 15.95
CA THR A 207 -12.30 -14.80 14.58
C THR A 207 -12.08 -13.46 13.86
N PHE A 208 -12.14 -13.46 12.54
CA PHE A 208 -12.03 -12.21 11.78
C PHE A 208 -13.20 -11.26 12.08
N GLN A 209 -14.40 -11.80 12.28
CA GLN A 209 -15.58 -11.02 12.63
C GLN A 209 -15.42 -10.31 13.99
N GLU A 210 -14.89 -11.02 14.99
CA GLU A 210 -14.57 -10.46 16.32
C GLU A 210 -13.52 -9.35 16.23
N PHE A 211 -12.47 -9.59 15.45
CA PHE A 211 -11.44 -8.60 15.19
C PHE A 211 -12.00 -7.34 14.50
N VAL A 212 -12.88 -7.51 13.50
CA VAL A 212 -13.54 -6.40 12.81
C VAL A 212 -14.42 -5.60 13.77
N ASN A 213 -15.24 -6.27 14.58
CA ASN A 213 -16.05 -5.62 15.61
C ASN A 213 -15.18 -4.78 16.56
N PHE A 214 -14.05 -5.36 17.00
CA PHE A 214 -13.12 -4.68 17.89
C PHE A 214 -12.53 -3.40 17.27
N ILE A 215 -12.01 -3.45 16.04
CA ILE A 215 -11.39 -2.25 15.44
C ILE A 215 -12.41 -1.16 15.08
N LEU A 216 -13.68 -1.53 14.85
CA LEU A 216 -14.76 -0.57 14.60
C LEU A 216 -15.22 0.13 15.89
N GLN A 217 -15.13 -0.53 17.05
CA GLN A 217 -15.63 -0.01 18.34
C GLN A 217 -14.55 0.72 19.16
N GLU A 218 -13.37 0.11 19.31
CA GLU A 218 -12.39 0.49 20.34
C GLU A 218 -11.44 1.63 19.91
N LYS A 219 -11.53 2.09 18.65
CA LYS A 219 -10.63 3.10 18.05
C LYS A 219 -9.14 2.82 18.28
N MET A 220 -8.78 1.56 18.53
CA MET A 220 -7.42 1.12 18.84
C MET A 220 -6.50 1.30 17.62
N ASN A 221 -5.53 2.20 17.77
CA ASN A 221 -4.81 2.78 16.66
C ASN A 221 -3.47 2.05 16.36
N ASP A 222 -3.51 0.79 15.91
CA ASP A 222 -2.31 0.07 15.44
C ASP A 222 -2.01 0.40 13.97
N VAL A 223 -0.73 0.56 13.63
CA VAL A 223 -0.28 0.87 12.28
C VAL A 223 -0.66 -0.20 11.24
N HIS A 224 -0.84 -1.45 11.66
CA HIS A 224 -1.13 -2.56 10.75
C HIS A 224 -2.54 -2.54 10.16
N TRP A 225 -3.50 -1.89 10.82
CA TRP A 225 -4.87 -1.68 10.32
C TRP A 225 -5.31 -0.20 10.34
N ARG A 226 -4.43 0.74 10.68
CA ARG A 226 -4.69 2.17 10.46
C ARG A 226 -4.81 2.50 8.96
N PRO A 227 -5.76 3.31 8.49
CA PRO A 227 -5.79 3.73 7.09
C PRO A 227 -4.44 4.27 6.60
N MET A 228 -4.01 3.85 5.41
CA MET A 228 -2.70 4.14 4.83
C MET A 228 -2.46 5.64 4.68
N TYR A 229 -3.48 6.41 4.32
CA TYR A 229 -3.38 7.88 4.25
C TYR A 229 -3.03 8.49 5.62
N LYS A 230 -3.47 7.89 6.74
CA LYS A 230 -3.09 8.33 8.10
C LYS A 230 -1.71 7.80 8.52
N VAL A 231 -1.24 6.71 7.92
CA VAL A 231 0.10 6.16 8.20
C VAL A 231 1.19 7.01 7.55
N CYS A 232 0.97 7.42 6.30
CA CYS A 232 1.99 8.03 5.45
C CYS A 232 1.70 9.48 5.04
N ASP A 233 0.49 9.99 5.27
CA ASP A 233 0.11 11.40 5.07
C ASP A 233 0.51 11.97 3.69
N PRO A 234 0.05 11.35 2.60
CA PRO A 234 0.53 11.69 1.26
C PRO A 234 0.15 13.08 0.78
N CYS A 235 -0.92 13.67 1.33
CA CYS A 235 -1.33 15.04 0.99
C CYS A 235 -0.29 16.08 1.43
N ARG A 236 0.43 15.83 2.54
CA ARG A 236 1.50 16.72 3.01
C ARG A 236 2.88 16.28 2.55
N ILE A 237 3.17 14.97 2.55
CA ILE A 237 4.48 14.46 2.14
C ILE A 237 4.73 14.62 0.63
N ARG A 238 3.67 14.58 -0.19
CA ARG A 238 3.74 14.71 -1.66
C ARG A 238 4.68 13.69 -2.28
N TYR A 239 4.29 12.41 -2.23
CA TYR A 239 5.09 11.31 -2.77
C TYR A 239 5.28 11.44 -4.29
N ASP A 240 6.51 11.24 -4.74
CA ASP A 240 6.91 11.28 -6.14
C ASP A 240 6.52 9.98 -6.87
N ILE A 241 6.57 8.86 -6.13
CA ILE A 241 6.25 7.50 -6.59
C ILE A 241 5.23 6.84 -5.65
N ILE A 242 4.16 6.31 -6.22
CA ILE A 242 3.10 5.57 -5.54
C ILE A 242 3.00 4.19 -6.20
N GLY A 243 3.65 3.20 -5.60
CA GLY A 243 3.57 1.81 -6.03
C GLY A 243 2.33 1.11 -5.45
N LYS A 244 1.89 0.04 -6.10
CA LYS A 244 0.83 -0.86 -5.61
C LYS A 244 1.38 -2.26 -5.46
N LEU A 245 0.93 -2.99 -4.43
CA LEU A 245 1.32 -4.39 -4.27
C LEU A 245 0.76 -5.27 -5.40
N GLU A 246 -0.38 -4.88 -5.95
CA GLU A 246 -1.05 -5.58 -7.06
C GLU A 246 -0.26 -5.45 -8.38
N THR A 247 0.49 -4.35 -8.55
CA THR A 247 1.38 -4.12 -9.71
C THR A 247 2.86 -4.14 -9.32
N LEU A 248 3.20 -4.87 -8.25
CA LEU A 248 4.51 -4.81 -7.60
C LEU A 248 5.68 -5.07 -8.54
N ASN A 249 5.57 -6.04 -9.45
CA ASN A 249 6.67 -6.38 -10.35
C ASN A 249 7.00 -5.21 -11.30
N GLN A 250 5.97 -4.62 -11.92
CA GLN A 250 6.13 -3.46 -12.79
C GLN A 250 6.62 -2.24 -12.01
N ASP A 251 6.03 -1.99 -10.84
CA ASP A 251 6.37 -0.84 -10.00
C ASP A 251 7.79 -0.93 -9.43
N ALA A 252 8.21 -2.11 -8.98
CA ALA A 252 9.55 -2.32 -8.47
C ALA A 252 10.58 -2.18 -9.58
N ALA A 253 10.34 -2.76 -10.76
CA ALA A 253 11.26 -2.65 -11.88
C ALA A 253 11.40 -1.19 -12.37
N GLY A 254 10.28 -0.47 -12.52
CA GLY A 254 10.30 0.95 -12.90
C GLY A 254 11.04 1.82 -11.88
N LEU A 255 10.78 1.58 -10.59
CA LEU A 255 11.41 2.30 -9.50
C LEU A 255 12.92 2.04 -9.40
N LEU A 256 13.35 0.78 -9.47
CA LEU A 256 14.77 0.42 -9.41
C LEU A 256 15.55 1.01 -10.59
N ARG A 257 14.97 0.98 -11.81
CA ARG A 257 15.53 1.67 -12.97
C ARG A 257 15.66 3.18 -12.75
N SER A 258 14.64 3.82 -12.16
CA SER A 258 14.67 5.26 -11.88
C SER A 258 15.78 5.67 -10.90
N PHE A 259 16.29 4.72 -10.10
CA PHE A 259 17.37 4.96 -9.15
C PHE A 259 18.77 4.68 -9.73
N GLY A 260 18.85 4.25 -11.01
CA GLY A 260 20.12 3.87 -11.63
C GLY A 260 20.74 2.62 -11.01
N VAL A 261 19.93 1.76 -10.38
CA VAL A 261 20.41 0.54 -9.74
C VAL A 261 20.65 -0.54 -10.81
N PRO A 262 21.73 -1.35 -10.69
CA PRO A 262 22.04 -2.42 -11.65
C PRO A 262 20.91 -3.45 -11.82
N GLU A 263 20.80 -4.04 -13.02
CA GLU A 263 19.73 -5.00 -13.39
C GLU A 263 19.66 -6.26 -12.51
N GLY A 264 20.72 -6.59 -11.77
CA GLY A 264 20.75 -7.73 -10.86
C GLY A 264 19.91 -7.56 -9.58
N LEU A 265 19.50 -6.34 -9.22
CA LEU A 265 18.66 -6.09 -8.06
C LEU A 265 17.19 -6.12 -8.45
N HIS A 266 16.41 -7.00 -7.83
CA HIS A 266 14.96 -7.08 -8.00
C HIS A 266 14.24 -7.17 -6.66
N TYR A 267 12.91 -7.05 -6.69
CA TYR A 267 12.10 -7.13 -5.48
C TYR A 267 12.05 -8.58 -4.94
N PRO A 268 12.50 -8.84 -3.70
CA PRO A 268 12.58 -10.20 -3.19
C PRO A 268 11.22 -10.88 -3.01
N THR A 269 11.20 -12.19 -3.17
CA THR A 269 10.03 -13.05 -2.93
C THR A 269 9.97 -13.58 -1.49
N PHE A 270 10.88 -13.14 -0.60
CA PHE A 270 10.94 -13.54 0.80
C PHE A 270 9.58 -13.43 1.51
N LYS A 271 9.24 -14.47 2.29
CA LYS A 271 8.04 -14.54 3.14
C LYS A 271 8.36 -15.17 4.49
N LYS A 272 7.84 -14.58 5.58
CA LYS A 272 8.01 -15.09 6.95
C LYS A 272 7.29 -16.43 7.17
N HIS A 273 5.99 -16.47 6.90
CA HIS A 273 5.15 -17.68 7.06
C HIS A 273 5.08 -18.43 5.72
N LYS A 274 6.11 -19.23 5.44
CA LYS A 274 6.35 -19.86 4.12
C LYS A 274 5.25 -20.83 3.68
N THR A 275 4.70 -21.59 4.62
CA THR A 275 3.68 -22.62 4.35
C THR A 275 2.31 -22.06 4.02
N GLU A 276 2.09 -20.77 4.27
CA GLU A 276 0.83 -20.13 3.93
C GLU A 276 0.87 -19.51 2.53
N PRO A 277 -0.27 -19.34 1.84
CA PRO A 277 -0.37 -18.44 0.70
C PRO A 277 -0.25 -16.97 1.13
N ARG A 278 0.23 -16.09 0.25
CA ARG A 278 0.11 -14.63 0.48
C ARG A 278 -1.39 -14.28 0.43
N THR A 279 -1.84 -13.38 1.29
CA THR A 279 -3.18 -12.80 1.15
C THR A 279 -3.32 -12.26 -0.28
N ASN A 280 -4.47 -12.47 -0.90
CA ASN A 280 -4.87 -12.01 -2.23
C ASN A 280 -6.39 -11.77 -2.20
N GLU A 281 -6.96 -11.38 -3.34
CA GLU A 281 -8.39 -11.13 -3.51
C GLU A 281 -9.26 -12.30 -3.04
N GLN A 282 -8.98 -13.52 -3.49
CA GLN A 282 -9.76 -14.71 -3.15
C GLN A 282 -9.79 -14.99 -1.64
N ILE A 283 -8.62 -15.02 -0.98
CA ILE A 283 -8.53 -15.22 0.47
C ILE A 283 -9.26 -14.08 1.20
N THR A 284 -9.16 -12.86 0.69
CA THR A 284 -9.81 -11.69 1.30
C THR A 284 -11.32 -11.83 1.25
N LYS A 285 -11.88 -12.28 0.12
CA LYS A 285 -13.30 -12.57 -0.04
C LYS A 285 -13.80 -13.59 1.00
N GLU A 286 -13.09 -14.69 1.20
CA GLU A 286 -13.44 -15.72 2.20
C GLU A 286 -13.51 -15.20 3.65
N TYR A 287 -12.75 -14.13 3.96
CA TYR A 287 -12.84 -13.47 5.27
C TYR A 287 -13.99 -12.46 5.32
N LEU A 288 -14.21 -11.69 4.24
CA LEU A 288 -15.28 -10.71 4.16
C LEU A 288 -16.67 -11.37 4.18
N GLU A 289 -16.83 -12.55 3.59
CA GLU A 289 -18.07 -13.35 3.62
C GLU A 289 -18.53 -13.73 5.04
N LYS A 290 -17.65 -13.64 6.04
CA LYS A 290 -17.97 -13.91 7.46
C LYS A 290 -18.51 -12.69 8.20
N LEU A 291 -18.60 -11.55 7.53
CA LEU A 291 -19.06 -10.30 8.11
C LEU A 291 -20.52 -10.04 7.77
N SER A 292 -21.23 -9.34 8.66
CA SER A 292 -22.55 -8.81 8.32
C SER A 292 -22.42 -7.62 7.36
N GLU A 293 -23.48 -7.33 6.61
CA GLU A 293 -23.57 -6.16 5.73
C GLU A 293 -23.20 -4.87 6.48
N LYS A 294 -23.72 -4.70 7.70
CA LYS A 294 -23.40 -3.55 8.56
C LYS A 294 -21.90 -3.45 8.87
N GLN A 295 -21.23 -4.58 9.16
CA GLN A 295 -19.78 -4.57 9.41
C GLN A 295 -19.00 -4.18 8.15
N ILE A 296 -19.43 -4.68 7.00
CA ILE A 296 -18.83 -4.36 5.70
C ILE A 296 -18.95 -2.86 5.40
N GLU A 297 -20.14 -2.29 5.55
CA GLU A 297 -20.39 -0.85 5.35
C GLU A 297 -19.52 0.01 6.27
N GLN A 298 -19.44 -0.34 7.55
CA GLN A 298 -18.63 0.37 8.53
C GLN A 298 -17.13 0.26 8.23
N LEU A 299 -16.66 -0.91 7.78
CA LEU A 299 -15.28 -1.11 7.32
C LEU A 299 -14.99 -0.28 6.07
N PHE A 300 -15.89 -0.27 5.09
CA PHE A 300 -15.73 0.58 3.92
C PHE A 300 -15.62 2.05 4.33
N LYS A 301 -16.48 2.51 5.24
CA LYS A 301 -16.40 3.88 5.75
C LYS A 301 -15.09 4.18 6.48
N LEU A 302 -14.53 3.21 7.21
CA LEU A 302 -13.23 3.35 7.88
C LEU A 302 -12.08 3.58 6.88
N TYR A 303 -12.12 2.92 5.72
CA TYR A 303 -11.07 2.98 4.68
C TYR A 303 -11.45 3.79 3.43
N GLU A 304 -12.58 4.50 3.43
CA GLU A 304 -13.14 5.23 2.27
C GLU A 304 -12.11 6.13 1.58
N ILE A 305 -11.30 6.84 2.37
CA ILE A 305 -10.25 7.71 1.84
C ILE A 305 -9.13 6.90 1.19
N ASP A 306 -8.74 5.74 1.72
CA ASP A 306 -7.73 4.91 1.06
C ASP A 306 -8.24 4.37 -0.29
N PHE A 307 -9.49 3.90 -0.34
CA PHE A 307 -10.13 3.45 -1.58
C PHE A 307 -10.14 4.56 -2.63
N SER A 308 -10.60 5.75 -2.27
CA SER A 308 -10.65 6.93 -3.17
C SER A 308 -9.24 7.39 -3.57
N MET A 309 -8.32 7.51 -2.62
CA MET A 309 -7.02 8.14 -2.81
C MET A 309 -6.09 7.30 -3.68
N PHE A 310 -6.18 5.98 -3.55
CA PHE A 310 -5.31 5.06 -4.26
C PHE A 310 -6.02 4.32 -5.40
N ASN A 311 -7.24 4.73 -5.73
CA ASN A 311 -8.04 4.15 -6.81
C ASN A 311 -8.15 2.62 -6.69
N TYR A 312 -8.66 2.15 -5.55
CA TYR A 312 -9.05 0.75 -5.35
C TYR A 312 -10.55 0.63 -5.56
N LEU A 313 -10.97 -0.43 -6.25
CA LEU A 313 -12.38 -0.72 -6.42
C LEU A 313 -12.90 -1.41 -5.16
N SER A 314 -14.05 -0.96 -4.67
CA SER A 314 -14.79 -1.70 -3.65
C SER A 314 -15.54 -2.84 -4.32
N ASN A 315 -14.82 -3.91 -4.69
CA ASN A 315 -15.44 -5.14 -5.17
C ASN A 315 -15.84 -5.96 -3.94
N ILE A 316 -16.95 -5.57 -3.29
CA ILE A 316 -17.60 -6.39 -2.26
C ILE A 316 -18.87 -6.95 -2.86
#